data_AF-A0A6I0EGI9-F1
#
_entry.id   AF-A0A6I0EGI9-F1
#
_cell.length_a   1.000
_cell.length_b   1.000
_cell.length_c   1.000
_cell.angle_alpha   90.00
_cell.angle_beta   90.00
_cell.angle_gamma   90.00
#
_symmetry.space_group_name_H-M   'P 1'
#
loop_
_entity.id
_entity.type
_entity.pdbx_description
1 polymer ?
#
loop_
_entity_poly.entity_id
_entity_poly.type
_entity_poly.pdbx_seq_one_letter_code
_entity_poly.pdbx_strand_id
1 'polypeptide(L)' 'MPGTPLPADKVRQALARIAAWRLAPGEPVACPVCEAPGLDIKDRSTRPHAEWYALTCPSCGLEHTLHIPMAPTMPGGD' A
#
# COMPACT_ATOMS: atom_id res chain seq x y z
N MET A 1 7.93 18.49 2.65
CA MET A 1 8.64 17.84 3.76
C MET A 1 8.98 16.42 3.30
N PRO A 2 10.24 16.00 3.28
CA PRO A 2 10.59 14.68 2.73
C PRO A 2 10.06 13.60 3.70
N GLY A 3 9.07 12.85 3.23
CA GLY A 3 8.48 11.74 3.98
C GLY A 3 9.55 10.74 4.37
N THR A 4 9.59 10.38 5.65
CA THR A 4 10.49 9.36 6.17
C THR A 4 10.38 8.11 5.29
N PRO A 5 11.49 7.62 4.69
CA PRO A 5 11.43 6.42 3.87
C PRO A 5 10.96 5.25 4.73
N LEU A 6 9.89 4.56 4.33
CA LEU A 6 9.51 3.32 5.00
C LEU A 6 10.66 2.32 4.83
N PRO A 7 11.15 1.69 5.91
CA PRO A 7 12.13 0.63 5.79
C PRO A 7 11.51 -0.55 5.02
N ALA A 8 12.35 -1.32 4.31
CA ALA A 8 11.91 -2.39 3.41
C ALA A 8 11.00 -3.44 4.09
N ASP A 9 11.18 -3.68 5.39
CA ASP A 9 10.29 -4.55 6.16
C ASP A 9 8.85 -3.99 6.24
N LYS A 10 8.73 -2.70 6.54
CA LYS A 10 7.46 -1.99 6.64
C LYS A 10 6.80 -1.84 5.27
N VAL A 11 7.58 -1.72 4.20
CA VAL A 11 7.07 -1.75 2.82
C VAL A 11 6.41 -3.10 2.52
N ARG A 12 7.04 -4.23 2.86
CA ARG A 12 6.44 -5.56 2.68
C ARG A 12 5.14 -5.72 3.46
N GLN A 13 5.11 -5.26 4.70
CA GLN A 13 3.88 -5.26 5.50
C GLN A 13 2.79 -4.39 4.85
N ALA A 14 3.14 -3.20 4.39
CA ALA A 14 2.22 -2.29 3.71
C ALA A 14 1.64 -2.90 2.41
N LEU A 15 2.45 -3.59 1.61
CA LEU A 15 1.99 -4.32 0.43
C LEU A 15 1.00 -5.43 0.79
N ALA A 16 1.28 -6.22 1.84
CA ALA A 16 0.36 -7.25 2.33
C ALA A 16 -0.98 -6.64 2.81
N ARG A 17 -0.92 -5.47 3.46
CA ARG A 17 -2.11 -4.72 3.90
C ARG A 17 -2.93 -4.19 2.72
N ILE A 18 -2.28 -3.65 1.68
CA ILE A 18 -2.96 -3.25 0.45
C ILE A 18 -3.60 -4.46 -0.23
N ALA A 19 -2.91 -5.60 -0.30
CA ALA A 19 -3.48 -6.82 -0.89
C ALA A 19 -4.75 -7.30 -0.16
N ALA A 20 -4.74 -7.27 1.18
CA ALA A 20 -5.93 -7.58 1.98
C ALA A 20 -7.05 -6.55 1.76
N TRP A 21 -6.70 -5.25 1.74
CA TRP A 21 -7.65 -4.18 1.46
C TRP A 21 -8.28 -4.28 0.07
N ARG A 22 -7.53 -4.71 -0.95
CA ARG A 22 -8.08 -4.94 -2.30
C ARG A 22 -9.18 -6.01 -2.31
N LEU A 23 -9.08 -7.01 -1.42
CA LEU A 23 -10.09 -8.07 -1.28
C LEU A 23 -11.31 -7.57 -0.48
N ALA A 24 -11.10 -6.68 0.48
CA ALA A 24 -12.14 -6.14 1.36
C ALA A 24 -11.91 -4.65 1.67
N PRO A 25 -12.22 -3.72 0.74
CA PRO A 25 -11.86 -2.30 0.88
C PRO A 25 -12.65 -1.57 1.97
N GLY A 26 -13.71 -2.19 2.49
CA GLY A 26 -14.51 -1.68 3.61
C GLY A 26 -13.99 -2.09 4.99
N GLU A 27 -13.00 -2.97 5.08
CA GLU A 27 -12.45 -3.39 6.37
C GLU A 27 -11.35 -2.44 6.87
N PRO A 28 -11.34 -2.12 8.18
CA PRO A 28 -10.32 -1.28 8.76
C PRO A 28 -8.96 -1.99 8.74
N VAL A 29 -8.00 -1.37 8.04
CA VAL A 29 -6.65 -1.90 7.92
C VAL A 29 -5.77 -1.31 9.00
N ALA A 30 -4.94 -2.14 9.65
CA ALA A 30 -3.96 -1.68 10.63
C ALA A 30 -2.74 -1.05 9.95
N CYS A 31 -2.23 0.04 10.53
CA CYS A 31 -1.03 0.71 10.06
C CYS A 31 0.20 -0.19 10.20
N PRO A 32 1.04 -0.37 9.16
CA PRO A 32 2.22 -1.21 9.26
C PRO A 32 3.29 -0.65 10.20
N VAL A 33 3.25 0.65 10.51
CA VAL A 33 4.25 1.34 11.35
C VAL A 33 3.89 1.27 12.83
N CYS A 34 2.69 1.74 13.19
CA CYS A 34 2.23 1.88 14.58
C CYS A 34 1.14 0.88 14.97
N GLU A 35 0.71 0.01 14.06
CA GLU A 35 -0.31 -1.03 14.28
C GLU A 35 -1.71 -0.50 14.63
N ALA A 36 -1.90 0.82 14.61
CA ALA A 36 -3.20 1.43 14.84
C ALA A 36 -4.21 1.08 13.73
N PRO A 37 -5.48 0.76 14.06
CA PRO A 37 -6.52 0.54 13.08
C PRO A 37 -6.94 1.86 12.40
N GLY A 38 -7.48 1.77 11.19
CA GLY A 38 -7.98 2.93 10.44
C GLY A 38 -6.93 3.57 9.52
N LEU A 39 -6.05 2.77 8.92
CA LEU A 39 -5.19 3.20 7.82
C LEU A 39 -6.05 3.59 6.61
N ASP A 40 -5.94 4.84 6.16
CA ASP A 40 -6.59 5.32 4.94
C ASP A 40 -5.76 4.86 3.73
N ILE A 41 -6.37 4.05 2.87
CA ILE A 41 -5.76 3.55 1.64
C ILE A 41 -6.55 4.13 0.48
N LYS A 42 -5.88 4.95 -0.34
CA LYS A 42 -6.46 5.55 -1.54
C LYS A 42 -5.79 5.03 -2.78
N ASP A 43 -6.57 4.36 -3.63
CA ASP A 43 -6.15 4.03 -4.97
C ASP A 43 -6.06 5.30 -5.83
N ARG A 44 -4.89 5.56 -6.39
CA ARG A 44 -4.60 6.62 -7.37
C ARG A 44 -4.09 6.04 -8.68
N SER A 45 -4.45 4.79 -8.96
CA SER A 45 -4.06 4.05 -10.16
C SER A 45 -4.77 4.63 -11.38
N THR A 46 -4.23 5.72 -11.91
CA THR A 46 -4.75 6.44 -13.08
C THR A 46 -4.23 5.88 -14.40
N ARG A 47 -3.34 4.87 -14.37
CA ARG A 47 -2.67 4.31 -15.56
C ARG A 47 -2.88 2.80 -15.67
N PRO A 48 -2.99 2.26 -16.90
CA PRO A 48 -3.28 0.85 -17.12
C PRO A 48 -2.15 -0.13 -16.77
N HIS A 49 -0.92 0.35 -16.48
CA HIS A 49 0.26 -0.50 -16.29
C HIS A 49 0.93 -0.36 -14.92
N ALA A 50 0.41 0.49 -14.05
CA ALA A 50 1.02 0.74 -12.76
C ALA A 50 -0.03 1.22 -11.77
N GLU A 51 -0.03 0.60 -10.61
CA GLU A 51 -0.92 0.99 -9.53
C GLU A 51 -0.20 1.86 -8.50
N TRP A 52 -0.93 2.86 -8.00
CA TRP A 52 -0.40 3.84 -7.05
C TRP A 52 -1.35 3.89 -5.85
N TYR A 53 -0.85 3.51 -4.67
CA TYR A 53 -1.63 3.51 -3.44
C TYR A 53 -1.07 4.54 -2.48
N ALA A 54 -1.87 5.55 -2.16
CA ALA A 54 -1.56 6.50 -1.11
C ALA A 54 -2.04 5.93 0.23
N LEU A 55 -1.09 5.75 1.15
CA LEU A 55 -1.32 5.30 2.52
C LEU A 55 -1.20 6.50 3.46
N THR A 56 -2.27 6.77 4.20
CA THR A 56 -2.31 7.82 5.22
C THR A 56 -2.77 7.24 6.56
N CYS A 57 -1.94 7.36 7.60
CA CYS A 57 -2.32 6.95 8.95
C CYS A 57 -2.56 8.18 9.84
N PRO A 58 -3.77 8.39 10.38
CA PRO A 58 -4.05 9.51 11.27
C PRO A 58 -3.38 9.37 12.65
N SER A 59 -3.06 8.15 13.11
CA SER A 59 -2.47 7.94 14.44
C SER A 59 -0.98 8.29 14.51
N CYS A 60 -0.18 7.88 13.53
CA CYS A 60 1.26 8.17 13.52
C CYS A 60 1.66 9.25 12.51
N GLY A 61 0.72 9.74 11.71
CA GLY A 61 1.00 10.71 10.63
C GLY A 61 1.76 10.10 9.46
N LEU A 62 1.67 8.78 9.25
CA LEU A 62 2.28 8.12 8.10
C LEU A 62 1.64 8.69 6.83
N GLU A 63 2.45 9.24 5.92
CA GLU A 63 2.02 9.59 4.58
C GLU A 63 3.02 9.00 3.59
N HIS A 64 2.61 7.94 2.89
CA HIS A 64 3.48 7.25 1.97
C HIS A 64 2.72 6.81 0.73
N THR A 65 3.36 6.93 -0.44
CA THR A 65 2.79 6.45 -1.69
C THR A 65 3.54 5.23 -2.15
N LEU A 66 2.85 4.09 -2.25
CA LEU A 66 3.40 2.87 -2.78
C LEU A 66 3.10 2.75 -4.27
N HIS A 67 4.16 2.58 -5.04
CA HIS A 67 4.10 2.25 -6.45
C HIS A 67 4.19 0.73 -6.59
N ILE A 68 3.11 0.11 -7.06
CA ILE A 68 3.04 -1.31 -7.33
C ILE A 68 3.07 -1.47 -8.84
N PRO A 69 4.23 -1.86 -9.43
CA PRO A 69 4.27 -2.17 -10.85
C PRO A 69 3.35 -3.38 -11.09
N MET A 70 2.33 -3.21 -11.93
CA MET A 70 1.61 -4.36 -12.47
C MET A 70 2.59 -5.03 -13.43
N ALA A 71 3.33 -6.02 -12.94
CA ALA A 71 4.06 -6.89 -13.84
C ALA A 71 3.02 -7.46 -14.82
N PRO A 72 3.27 -7.44 -16.15
CA PRO A 72 2.50 -8.31 -17.02
C PRO A 72 2.61 -9.69 -16.39
N THR A 73 1.48 -10.33 -16.12
CA THR A 73 1.45 -11.74 -15.74
C THR A 73 2.20 -12.46 -16.86
N MET A 74 3.49 -12.75 -16.67
CA MET A 74 4.26 -13.51 -17.64
C MET A 74 3.61 -14.90 -17.62
N PRO A 75 2.91 -15.32 -18.69
CA PRO A 75 2.39 -16.67 -18.75
C PRO A 75 3.61 -17.59 -18.90
N GLY A 76 3.78 -18.51 -17.95
CA GLY A 76 4.53 -19.77 -18.07
C GLY A 76 5.90 -19.73 -18.74
N GLY A 77 6.96 -19.90 -17.94
CA GLY A 77 8.18 -20.52 -18.44
C GLY A 77 7.95 -22.03 -18.58
N ASP A 78 8.13 -22.53 -19.80
CA ASP A 78 8.20 -23.94 -20.23
C ASP A 78 9.30 -24.72 -19.50
#